data_AF-A0A2D0NHB6-F1
#
_entry.id   AF-A0A2D0NHB6-F1
#
_cell.length_a   1.000
_cell.length_b   1.000
_cell.length_c   1.000
_cell.angle_alpha   90.00
_cell.angle_beta   90.00
_cell.angle_gamma   90.00
#
_symmetry.space_group_name_H-M   'P 1'
#
loop_
_entity.id
_entity.type
_entity.pdbx_description
1 polymer ?
#
loop_
_entity_poly.entity_id
_entity_poly.type
_entity_poly.pdbx_seq_one_letter_code
_entity_poly.pdbx_strand_id
1 'polypeptide(L)'
;MMMNFEFPEDQIYFEKLLIETDHPLSILHFTSLFDFRDPALKRKAFSRIRNSVFSTLVEEFGLVCMLQLEGCAAESGFAVDHLIPLSTNKLNKELRTIVPPKGKKVPAQSFGSNHIDNLIIACNKCNGHKKHRLLERAQLLSILRAKNMI
;
A
#
# COMPACT_ATOMS: atom_id res chain seq x y z
N MET A 1 3.94 19.22 0.65
CA MET A 1 4.39 18.43 -0.52
C MET A 1 3.17 18.24 -1.42
N MET A 2 3.21 18.66 -2.68
CA MET A 2 2.10 18.40 -3.61
C MET A 2 2.04 16.90 -3.91
N MET A 3 0.87 16.30 -3.75
CA MET A 3 0.60 14.99 -4.34
C MET A 3 0.66 15.14 -5.85
N ASN A 4 1.52 14.37 -6.50
CA ASN A 4 1.75 14.47 -7.94
C ASN A 4 1.25 13.21 -8.63
N PHE A 5 -0.06 12.97 -8.56
CA PHE A 5 -0.69 11.94 -9.36
C PHE A 5 -0.49 12.26 -10.83
N GLU A 6 0.02 11.29 -11.59
CA GLU A 6 0.20 11.43 -13.04
C GLU A 6 -1.14 11.66 -13.74
N PHE A 7 -2.21 11.08 -13.20
CA PHE A 7 -3.56 11.20 -13.75
C PHE A 7 -4.59 11.50 -12.65
N PRO A 8 -5.58 12.39 -12.91
CA PRO A 8 -6.63 12.72 -11.95
C PRO A 8 -7.48 11.52 -11.49
N GLU A 9 -7.70 10.52 -12.35
CA GLU A 9 -8.52 9.36 -11.97
C GLU A 9 -7.86 8.50 -10.89
N ASP A 10 -6.52 8.52 -10.80
CA ASP A 10 -5.80 7.83 -9.72
C ASP A 10 -6.07 8.51 -8.39
N GLN A 11 -6.07 9.85 -8.37
CA GLN A 11 -6.41 10.62 -7.16
C GLN A 11 -7.85 10.30 -6.71
N ILE A 12 -8.82 10.36 -7.63
CA ILE A 12 -10.22 10.05 -7.35
C ILE A 12 -10.38 8.61 -6.83
N TYR A 13 -9.63 7.67 -7.40
CA TYR A 13 -9.62 6.28 -6.93
C TYR A 13 -9.14 6.18 -5.49
N PHE A 14 -8.00 6.81 -5.15
CA PHE A 14 -7.47 6.75 -3.78
C PHE A 14 -8.30 7.55 -2.79
N GLU A 15 -8.92 8.66 -3.18
CA GLU A 15 -9.91 9.37 -2.37
C GLU A 15 -11.07 8.45 -1.99
N LYS A 16 -11.65 7.76 -2.98
CA LYS A 16 -12.71 6.76 -2.74
C LYS A 16 -12.23 5.56 -1.93
N LEU A 17 -10.94 5.24 -1.96
CA LEU A 17 -10.40 4.10 -1.21
C LEU A 17 -10.09 4.44 0.25
N LEU A 18 -9.62 5.67 0.51
CA LEU A 18 -9.06 6.09 1.81
C LEU A 18 -10.03 6.94 2.65
N ILE A 19 -10.92 7.70 2.01
CA ILE A 19 -11.78 8.66 2.72
C ILE A 19 -13.13 8.01 3.01
N GLU A 20 -13.46 7.92 4.30
CA GLU A 20 -14.78 7.54 4.76
C GLU A 20 -15.79 8.66 4.44
N THR A 21 -16.98 8.29 3.95
CA THR A 21 -17.95 9.23 3.37
C THR A 21 -18.38 10.33 4.34
N ASP A 22 -18.32 10.04 5.65
CA ASP A 22 -18.76 10.93 6.73
C ASP A 22 -17.60 11.65 7.44
N HIS A 23 -16.34 11.46 7.00
CA HIS A 23 -15.18 12.12 7.59
C HIS A 23 -14.71 13.31 6.75
N PRO A 24 -14.40 14.47 7.36
CA PRO A 24 -13.95 15.68 6.65
C PRO A 24 -12.51 15.60 6.15
N LEU A 25 -11.95 14.41 6.02
CA LEU A 25 -10.57 14.22 5.59
C LEU A 25 -10.46 14.42 4.09
N SER A 26 -9.38 15.10 3.68
CA SER A 26 -8.98 15.17 2.28
C SER A 26 -7.85 14.18 2.01
N ILE A 27 -7.59 13.91 0.72
CA ILE A 27 -6.47 13.05 0.33
C ILE A 27 -5.14 13.54 0.90
N LEU A 28 -5.00 14.85 1.15
CA LEU A 28 -3.79 15.46 1.73
C LEU A 28 -3.43 14.92 3.13
N HIS A 29 -4.42 14.41 3.87
CA HIS A 29 -4.20 13.74 5.15
C HIS A 29 -3.35 12.46 5.00
N PHE A 30 -3.42 11.83 3.83
CA PHE A 30 -2.73 10.57 3.53
C PHE A 30 -1.44 10.78 2.73
N THR A 31 -0.86 11.99 2.73
CA THR A 31 0.37 12.29 1.99
C THR A 31 1.53 11.37 2.32
N SER A 32 1.64 10.91 3.57
CA SER A 32 2.66 9.95 3.99
C SER A 32 2.54 8.60 3.30
N LEU A 33 1.36 8.21 2.76
CA LEU A 33 1.18 6.95 2.05
C LEU A 33 1.79 6.95 0.64
N PHE A 34 2.10 8.12 0.08
CA PHE A 34 2.47 8.28 -1.32
C PHE A 34 3.91 8.79 -1.51
N ASP A 35 4.58 8.24 -2.52
CA ASP A 35 5.89 8.61 -3.02
C ASP A 35 5.96 8.26 -4.52
N PHE A 36 5.84 9.27 -5.37
CA PHE A 36 5.76 9.10 -6.83
C PHE A 36 7.13 8.93 -7.51
N ARG A 37 8.23 8.86 -6.74
CA ARG A 37 9.58 8.62 -7.29
C ARG A 37 9.69 7.23 -7.91
N ASP A 38 10.76 7.01 -8.67
CA ASP A 38 11.05 5.72 -9.31
C ASP A 38 10.98 4.52 -8.33
N PRO A 39 10.24 3.44 -8.65
CA PRO A 39 10.10 2.28 -7.78
C PRO A 39 11.42 1.57 -7.43
N ALA A 40 12.43 1.58 -8.30
CA ALA A 40 13.74 1.00 -8.02
C ALA A 40 14.48 1.78 -6.93
N LEU A 41 14.39 3.12 -6.95
CA LEU A 41 14.92 3.96 -5.87
C LEU A 41 14.23 3.64 -4.53
N LYS A 42 12.90 3.50 -4.55
CA LYS A 42 12.13 3.14 -3.34
C LYS A 42 12.47 1.75 -2.84
N ARG A 43 12.63 0.74 -3.70
CA ARG A 43 13.07 -0.61 -3.30
C ARG A 43 14.46 -0.58 -2.64
N LYS A 44 15.41 0.16 -3.22
CA LYS A 44 16.75 0.31 -2.67
C LYS A 44 16.73 1.00 -1.30
N ALA A 45 15.91 2.03 -1.14
CA ALA A 45 15.73 2.71 0.14
C ALA A 45 15.09 1.78 1.19
N PHE A 46 14.03 1.06 0.81
CA PHE A 46 13.34 0.11 1.69
C PHE A 46 14.28 -0.99 2.20
N SER A 47 15.11 -1.56 1.32
CA SER A 47 16.06 -2.61 1.69
C SER A 47 17.03 -2.20 2.80
N ARG A 48 17.31 -0.90 2.95
CA ARG A 48 18.21 -0.37 3.98
C ARG A 48 17.52 -0.21 5.33
N ILE A 49 16.21 0.08 5.33
CA ILE A 49 15.44 0.36 6.55
C ILE A 49 14.55 -0.82 6.98
N ARG A 50 14.46 -1.88 6.17
CA ARG A 50 13.50 -2.99 6.37
C ARG A 50 13.54 -3.57 7.77
N ASN A 51 14.73 -3.85 8.30
CA ASN A 51 14.88 -4.50 9.61
C ASN A 51 14.52 -3.53 10.74
N SER A 52 14.95 -2.27 10.66
CA SER A 52 14.61 -1.28 11.69
C SER A 52 13.12 -0.99 11.70
N VAL A 53 12.50 -0.86 10.52
CA VAL A 53 11.04 -0.68 10.41
C VAL A 53 10.28 -1.89 10.93
N PHE A 54 10.75 -3.11 10.67
CA PHE A 54 10.13 -4.30 11.24
C PHE A 54 10.13 -4.24 12.77
N SER A 55 11.27 -3.92 13.39
CA SER A 55 11.34 -3.76 14.85
C SER A 55 10.39 -2.67 15.36
N THR A 56 10.36 -1.50 14.73
CA THR A 56 9.45 -0.41 15.10
C THR A 56 7.98 -0.84 15.01
N LEU A 57 7.58 -1.53 13.93
CA LEU A 57 6.21 -2.01 13.80
C LEU A 57 5.86 -3.05 14.87
N VAL A 58 6.81 -3.91 15.26
CA VAL A 58 6.59 -4.92 16.31
C VAL A 58 6.47 -4.25 17.68
N GLU A 59 7.26 -3.21 17.95
CA GLU A 59 7.16 -2.41 19.17
C GLU A 59 5.81 -1.70 19.27
N GLU A 60 5.31 -1.17 18.15
CA GLU A 60 4.08 -0.37 18.11
C GLU A 60 2.80 -1.22 18.06
N PHE A 61 2.78 -2.29 17.26
CA PHE A 61 1.57 -3.08 16.99
C PHE A 61 1.64 -4.53 17.49
N GLY A 62 2.78 -4.95 18.03
CA GLY A 62 3.05 -6.34 18.36
C GLY A 62 3.37 -7.20 17.14
N LEU A 63 3.81 -8.44 17.39
CA LEU A 63 4.10 -9.41 16.34
C LEU A 63 2.81 -10.11 15.86
N VAL A 64 1.94 -9.36 15.18
CA VAL A 64 0.66 -9.84 14.64
C VAL A 64 0.51 -9.50 13.17
N CYS A 65 -0.18 -10.35 12.41
CA CYS A 65 -0.50 -10.05 11.02
C CYS A 65 -1.61 -9.01 10.99
N MET A 66 -1.33 -7.81 10.47
CA MET A 66 -2.29 -6.72 10.35
C MET A 66 -3.27 -6.91 9.17
N LEU A 67 -2.93 -7.78 8.21
CA LEU A 67 -3.83 -8.10 7.09
C LEU A 67 -5.00 -8.99 7.52
N GLN A 68 -4.79 -9.99 8.37
CA GLN A 68 -5.83 -10.91 8.85
C GLN A 68 -6.76 -11.46 7.74
N LEU A 69 -6.20 -11.75 6.55
CA LEU A 69 -6.96 -12.36 5.45
C LEU A 69 -7.40 -13.79 5.81
N GLU A 70 -8.39 -14.29 5.07
CA GLU A 70 -8.78 -15.70 5.15
C GLU A 70 -7.56 -16.60 4.90
N GLY A 71 -7.32 -17.56 5.81
CA GLY A 71 -6.14 -18.42 5.78
C GLY A 71 -4.85 -17.79 6.35
N CYS A 72 -4.96 -16.70 7.12
CA CYS A 72 -3.85 -16.12 7.87
C CYS A 72 -3.14 -17.16 8.74
N ALA A 73 -1.80 -17.14 8.72
CA ALA A 73 -0.95 -18.17 9.33
C ALA A 73 0.33 -17.54 9.91
N ALA A 74 0.36 -17.31 11.22
CA ALA A 74 1.50 -16.70 11.90
C ALA A 74 2.76 -17.58 11.78
N GLU A 75 2.60 -18.90 11.76
CA GLU A 75 3.67 -19.89 11.61
C GLU A 75 4.38 -19.81 10.25
N SER A 76 3.78 -19.15 9.25
CA SER A 76 4.43 -18.91 7.96
C SER A 76 5.56 -17.88 8.03
N GLY A 77 5.72 -17.19 9.16
CA GLY A 77 6.68 -16.10 9.37
C GLY A 77 6.11 -14.74 8.97
N PHE A 78 6.76 -13.68 9.45
CA PHE A 78 6.32 -12.29 9.27
C PHE A 78 7.27 -11.48 8.40
N ALA A 79 6.71 -10.55 7.65
CA ALA A 79 7.44 -9.59 6.84
C ALA A 79 6.75 -8.22 6.88
N VAL A 80 7.52 -7.17 6.56
CA VAL A 80 6.96 -5.85 6.31
C VAL A 80 6.34 -5.84 4.90
N ASP A 81 5.10 -5.34 4.80
CA ASP A 81 4.39 -5.13 3.53
C ASP A 81 3.86 -3.69 3.44
N HIS A 82 3.58 -3.23 2.21
CA HIS A 82 3.10 -1.89 1.92
C HIS A 82 1.58 -1.87 1.74
N LEU A 83 0.82 -1.02 2.45
CA LEU A 83 -0.62 -0.86 2.22
C LEU A 83 -0.93 -0.46 0.77
N ILE A 84 -0.35 0.65 0.33
CA ILE A 84 -0.29 1.06 -1.07
C ILE A 84 1.02 0.52 -1.65
N PRO A 85 0.99 -0.34 -2.68
CA PRO A 85 2.21 -0.91 -3.24
C PRO A 85 3.09 0.17 -3.86
N LEU A 86 4.42 -0.01 -3.78
CA LEU A 86 5.38 0.92 -4.39
C LEU A 86 5.08 1.21 -5.87
N SER A 87 4.57 0.21 -6.60
CA SER A 87 4.12 0.37 -7.97
C SER A 87 3.01 -0.64 -8.31
N THR A 88 2.05 -0.24 -9.13
CA THR A 88 1.01 -1.14 -9.67
C THR A 88 0.60 -0.73 -11.09
N ASN A 89 0.18 -1.71 -11.90
CA ASN A 89 -0.46 -1.46 -13.20
C ASN A 89 -1.97 -1.70 -13.16
N LYS A 90 -2.55 -1.93 -11.97
CA LYS A 90 -3.99 -2.19 -11.79
C LYS A 90 -4.83 -1.02 -12.28
N LEU A 91 -4.50 0.22 -11.88
CA LEU A 91 -5.27 1.41 -12.28
C LEU A 91 -5.20 1.68 -13.80
N ASN A 92 -4.04 1.47 -14.41
CA ASN A 92 -3.91 1.53 -15.88
C ASN A 92 -4.79 0.51 -16.61
N LYS A 93 -4.99 -0.69 -16.04
CA LYS A 93 -5.89 -1.70 -16.62
C LYS A 93 -7.35 -1.36 -16.39
N GLU A 94 -7.70 -0.92 -15.19
CA GLU A 94 -9.09 -0.81 -14.75
C GLU A 94 -9.71 0.56 -15.06
N LEU A 95 -8.98 1.65 -14.86
CA LEU A 95 -9.48 3.01 -15.10
C LEU A 95 -9.27 3.45 -16.55
N ARG A 96 -8.20 2.97 -17.20
CA ARG A 96 -7.78 3.41 -18.54
C ARG A 96 -7.91 2.33 -19.62
N THR A 97 -8.29 1.10 -19.24
CA THR A 97 -8.47 -0.03 -20.17
C THR A 97 -7.23 -0.28 -21.05
N ILE A 98 -6.02 0.02 -20.54
CA ILE A 98 -4.79 -0.15 -21.32
C ILE A 98 -4.53 -1.64 -21.53
N VAL A 99 -4.52 -2.05 -22.80
CA VAL A 99 -4.21 -3.43 -23.21
C VAL A 99 -2.68 -3.61 -23.29
N PRO A 100 -2.14 -4.73 -22.78
CA PRO A 100 -0.71 -5.01 -22.90
C PRO A 100 -0.29 -5.14 -24.38
N PRO A 101 0.82 -4.51 -24.81
CA PRO A 101 1.43 -4.81 -26.10
C PRO A 101 1.83 -6.30 -26.17
N LYS A 102 1.88 -6.89 -27.37
CA LYS A 102 2.25 -8.31 -27.55
C LYS A 102 3.57 -8.63 -26.84
N GLY A 103 3.51 -9.58 -25.90
CA GLY A 103 4.67 -10.03 -25.11
C GLY A 103 5.15 -9.07 -24.02
N LYS A 104 4.45 -7.96 -23.75
CA LYS A 104 4.82 -6.98 -22.72
C LYS A 104 3.74 -6.85 -21.66
N LYS A 105 4.12 -6.41 -20.45
CA LYS A 105 3.15 -6.05 -19.40
C LYS A 105 2.66 -4.62 -19.60
N VAL A 106 1.43 -4.34 -19.15
CA VAL A 106 0.94 -2.96 -19.00
C VAL A 106 1.90 -2.20 -18.07
N PRO A 107 2.35 -0.98 -18.45
CA PRO A 107 3.21 -0.16 -17.60
C PRO A 107 2.63 0.02 -16.20
N ALA A 108 3.48 -0.09 -15.19
CA ALA A 108 3.12 0.18 -13.81
C ALA A 108 3.42 1.63 -13.48
N GLN A 109 2.56 2.24 -12.67
CA GLN A 109 2.76 3.57 -12.10
C GLN A 109 3.33 3.45 -10.69
N SER A 110 4.00 4.49 -10.24
CA SER A 110 4.62 4.55 -8.91
C SER A 110 3.70 5.25 -7.90
N PHE A 111 3.41 4.62 -6.77
CA PHE A 111 2.50 5.17 -5.76
C PHE A 111 3.05 5.09 -4.34
N GLY A 112 3.09 3.90 -3.73
CA GLY A 112 3.32 3.77 -2.29
C GLY A 112 4.67 4.29 -1.80
N SER A 113 4.69 4.86 -0.60
CA SER A 113 5.90 5.30 0.10
C SER A 113 6.54 4.19 0.94
N ASN A 114 7.74 4.43 1.45
CA ASN A 114 8.35 3.63 2.52
C ASN A 114 8.13 4.26 3.91
N HIS A 115 7.16 5.15 4.06
CA HIS A 115 6.82 5.73 5.35
C HIS A 115 6.14 4.70 6.24
N ILE A 116 6.33 4.77 7.55
CA ILE A 116 5.77 3.81 8.52
C ILE A 116 4.24 3.68 8.41
N ASP A 117 3.56 4.79 8.10
CA ASP A 117 2.12 4.84 7.82
C ASP A 117 1.67 3.92 6.69
N ASN A 118 2.51 3.75 5.67
CA ASN A 118 2.25 2.85 4.55
C ASN A 118 2.73 1.42 4.80
N LEU A 119 3.33 1.14 5.97
CA LEU A 119 3.98 -0.14 6.26
C LEU A 119 3.24 -0.88 7.38
N ILE A 120 3.16 -2.19 7.20
CA ILE A 120 2.45 -3.10 8.11
C ILE A 120 3.23 -4.40 8.30
N ILE A 121 2.91 -5.13 9.37
CA ILE A 121 3.35 -6.51 9.56
C ILE A 121 2.33 -7.44 8.91
N ALA A 122 2.79 -8.31 8.03
CA ALA A 122 1.98 -9.34 7.40
C ALA A 122 2.66 -10.71 7.52
N CYS A 123 1.87 -11.76 7.79
CA CYS A 123 2.39 -13.11 7.63
C CYS A 123 2.66 -13.41 6.15
N ASN A 124 3.55 -14.35 5.87
CA ASN A 124 3.96 -14.67 4.51
C ASN A 124 2.80 -15.16 3.63
N LYS A 125 1.79 -15.84 4.20
CA LYS A 125 0.56 -16.20 3.46
C LYS A 125 -0.23 -14.97 3.03
N CYS A 126 -0.54 -14.05 3.95
CA CYS A 126 -1.31 -12.84 3.64
C CYS A 126 -0.54 -11.91 2.67
N ASN A 127 0.76 -11.73 2.88
CA ASN A 127 1.64 -10.95 1.99
C ASN A 127 1.64 -11.55 0.57
N GLY A 128 1.78 -12.87 0.46
CA GLY A 128 1.69 -13.59 -0.80
C GLY A 128 0.33 -13.43 -1.50
N HIS A 129 -0.77 -13.48 -0.74
CA HIS A 129 -2.12 -13.28 -1.28
C HIS A 129 -2.33 -11.86 -1.80
N LYS A 130 -1.89 -10.85 -1.04
CA LYS A 130 -1.99 -9.44 -1.42
C LYS A 130 -1.06 -9.07 -2.58
N LYS A 131 -0.02 -9.86 -2.86
CA LYS A 131 0.91 -9.62 -3.96
C LYS A 131 0.14 -9.36 -5.27
N HIS A 132 0.40 -8.19 -5.87
CA HIS A 132 -0.27 -7.70 -7.09
C HIS A 132 -1.73 -7.25 -6.95
N ARG A 133 -2.26 -7.15 -5.73
CA ARG A 133 -3.60 -6.65 -5.42
C ARG A 133 -3.51 -5.34 -4.65
N LEU A 134 -4.54 -4.51 -4.79
CA LEU A 134 -4.82 -3.44 -3.84
C LEU A 134 -5.77 -4.01 -2.79
N LEU A 135 -5.66 -3.52 -1.56
CA LEU A 135 -6.59 -3.90 -0.51
C LEU A 135 -8.00 -3.41 -0.83
N GLU A 136 -8.98 -4.22 -0.46
CA GLU A 136 -10.37 -3.78 -0.47
C GLU A 136 -10.59 -2.69 0.56
N ARG A 137 -11.53 -1.78 0.29
CA ARG A 137 -11.78 -0.58 1.10
C ARG A 137 -11.96 -0.91 2.58
N ALA A 138 -12.82 -1.89 2.91
CA ALA A 138 -13.11 -2.25 4.29
C ALA A 138 -11.84 -2.69 5.06
N GLN A 139 -11.00 -3.48 4.41
CA GLN A 139 -9.75 -3.97 5.01
C GLN A 139 -8.73 -2.85 5.18
N LEU A 140 -8.61 -1.97 4.18
CA LEU A 140 -7.72 -0.82 4.28
C LEU A 140 -8.15 0.13 5.42
N LEU A 141 -9.44 0.47 5.50
CA LEU A 141 -9.97 1.34 6.56
C LEU A 141 -9.77 0.72 7.95
N SER A 142 -9.96 -0.60 8.10
CA SER A 142 -9.69 -1.30 9.36
C SER A 142 -8.23 -1.12 9.81
N ILE A 143 -7.28 -1.16 8.88
CA ILE A 143 -5.87 -0.97 9.21
C ILE A 143 -5.56 0.50 9.50
N LEU A 144 -6.13 1.43 8.73
CA LEU A 144 -5.94 2.87 8.96
C LEU A 144 -6.43 3.29 10.35
N ARG A 145 -7.57 2.75 10.82
CA ARG A 145 -8.05 2.94 12.21
C ARG A 145 -7.08 2.38 13.23
N ALA A 146 -6.58 1.16 13.01
CA ALA A 146 -5.59 0.54 13.90
C ALA A 146 -4.29 1.35 13.97
N LYS A 147 -3.95 2.09 12.91
CA LYS A 147 -2.80 3.01 12.84
C LYS A 147 -3.14 4.45 13.26
N ASN A 148 -4.33 4.71 13.80
CA ASN A 148 -4.82 6.04 14.19
C ASN A 148 -4.71 7.10 13.07
N MET A 149 -4.85 6.68 11.82
CA MET A 149 -4.84 7.59 10.66
C MET A 149 -6.23 8.15 10.35
N ILE A 150 -7.28 7.48 10.80
CA ILE A 150 -8.69 7.90 10.68
C ILE A 150 -9.45 7.53 11.95
#